data_AF-A0A399YNA2-F1
#
_entry.id   AF-A0A399YNA2-F1
#
_cell.length_a   1.000
_cell.length_b   1.000
_cell.length_c   1.000
_cell.angle_alpha   90.00
_cell.angle_beta   90.00
_cell.angle_gamma   90.00
#
_symmetry.space_group_name_H-M   'P 1'
#
loop_
_entity.id
_entity.type
_entity.pdbx_description
1 polymer ?
#
loop_
_entity_poly.entity_id
_entity_poly.type
_entity_poly.pdbx_seq_one_letter_code
_entity_poly.pdbx_strand_id
1 'polypeptide(L)'
;MSNSTPPLILAFVADLMFTMRISQVAEHIGYRVEWIESAAELGPIRPKDEPETPGELLHGREGSLFELVTGAQPALLLFDLNNAAIPWREWIAALKSAAATRRFPIMCFG
;
A
#
# COMPACT_ATOMS: atom_id res chain seq x y z
N MET A 1 -19.70 18.42 15.88
CA MET A 1 -18.28 18.12 15.56
C MET A 1 -18.30 16.85 14.74
N SER A 2 -17.97 16.90 13.44
CA SER A 2 -17.89 15.68 12.64
C SER A 2 -16.72 14.85 13.18
N ASN A 3 -17.00 13.63 13.62
CA ASN A 3 -16.01 12.67 14.11
C ASN A 3 -15.27 12.07 12.89
N SER A 4 -14.61 12.92 12.10
CA SER A 4 -13.94 12.51 10.88
C SER A 4 -12.60 11.89 11.24
N THR A 5 -12.46 10.60 10.99
CA THR A 5 -11.19 9.90 11.05
C THR A 5 -10.16 10.61 10.17
N PRO A 6 -8.93 10.89 10.68
CA PRO A 6 -7.87 11.53 9.89
C PRO A 6 -7.59 10.77 8.58
N PRO A 7 -7.29 11.47 7.47
CA PRO A 7 -6.91 10.83 6.21
C PRO A 7 -5.69 9.93 6.38
N LEU A 8 -5.73 8.78 5.72
CA LEU A 8 -4.70 7.74 5.84
C LEU A 8 -3.62 7.88 4.77
N ILE A 9 -2.37 7.82 5.20
CA ILE A 9 -1.22 7.46 4.35
C ILE A 9 -0.94 5.98 4.59
N LEU A 10 -1.00 5.17 3.54
CA LEU A 10 -0.55 3.78 3.59
C LEU A 10 0.89 3.74 3.06
N ALA A 11 1.85 3.47 3.94
CA ALA A 11 3.28 3.65 3.69
C ALA A 11 4.02 2.32 3.63
N PHE A 12 4.57 2.01 2.45
CA PHE A 12 5.41 0.85 2.18
C PHE A 12 6.89 1.20 2.42
N VAL A 13 7.28 1.30 3.69
CA VAL A 13 8.58 1.83 4.15
C VAL A 13 9.06 0.98 5.33
N ALA A 14 10.34 0.58 5.34
CA ALA A 14 10.93 -0.25 6.40
C ALA A 14 12.04 0.46 7.21
N ASP A 15 12.58 1.58 6.72
CA ASP A 15 13.68 2.27 7.39
C ASP A 15 13.19 3.14 8.56
N LEU A 16 13.73 2.86 9.76
CA LEU A 16 13.34 3.53 11.00
C LEU A 16 13.59 5.05 10.98
N MET A 17 14.64 5.53 10.30
CA MET A 17 14.96 6.96 10.22
C MET A 17 13.92 7.70 9.37
N PHE A 18 13.42 7.07 8.30
CA PHE A 18 12.34 7.64 7.50
C PHE A 18 10.99 7.58 8.23
N THR A 19 10.67 6.45 8.88
CA THR A 19 9.41 6.27 9.62
C THR A 19 9.17 7.38 10.65
N MET A 20 10.20 7.76 11.43
CA MET A 20 10.08 8.82 12.44
C MET A 20 9.79 10.19 11.81
N ARG A 21 10.52 10.57 10.76
CA ARG A 21 10.35 11.88 10.10
C ARG A 21 9.00 11.99 9.40
N ILE A 22 8.61 10.93 8.69
CA ILE A 22 7.31 10.87 8.00
C ILE A 22 6.17 10.94 9.02
N SER A 23 6.26 10.22 10.15
CA SER A 23 5.24 10.27 11.21
C SER A 23 5.05 11.67 11.75
N GLN A 24 6.14 12.36 12.09
CA GLN A 24 6.09 13.74 12.63
C GLN A 24 5.44 14.71 11.65
N VAL A 25 5.79 14.62 10.36
CA VAL A 25 5.19 15.48 9.33
C VAL A 25 3.71 15.15 9.14
N ALA A 26 3.38 13.86 8.97
CA ALA A 26 2.01 13.41 8.77
C ALA A 26 1.09 13.85 9.92
N GLU A 27 1.52 13.65 11.17
CA GLU A 27 0.79 14.10 12.36
C GLU A 27 0.61 15.63 12.35
N HIS A 28 1.67 16.39 12.06
CA HIS A 28 1.62 17.85 12.00
C HIS A 28 0.60 18.36 10.97
N ILE A 29 0.43 17.67 9.85
CA ILE A 29 -0.56 18.01 8.81
C ILE A 29 -1.92 17.32 8.99
N GLY A 30 -2.13 16.61 10.11
CA GLY A 30 -3.42 16.00 10.46
C GLY A 30 -3.72 14.68 9.74
N TYR A 31 -2.69 13.93 9.33
CA TYR A 31 -2.81 12.60 8.73
C TYR A 31 -2.40 11.52 9.74
N ARG A 32 -2.93 10.32 9.52
CA ARG A 32 -2.43 9.09 10.16
C ARG A 32 -1.63 8.27 9.16
N VAL A 33 -0.72 7.44 9.66
CA VAL A 33 0.10 6.55 8.83
C VAL A 33 -0.08 5.11 9.29
N GLU A 34 -0.29 4.20 8.33
CA GLU A 34 -0.17 2.76 8.53
C GLU A 34 1.03 2.26 7.73
N TRP A 35 1.85 1.44 8.36
CA TRP A 35 3.14 0.99 7.84
C TRP A 35 3.06 -0.44 7.33
N ILE A 36 3.71 -0.70 6.20
CA ILE A 36 3.92 -2.03 5.63
C ILE A 36 5.39 -2.12 5.28
N GLU A 37 6.14 -2.87 6.07
CA GLU A 37 7.59 -2.94 5.92
C GLU A 37 7.99 -3.99 4.88
N SER A 38 7.16 -5.01 4.70
CA SER A 38 7.43 -6.13 3.81
C SER A 38 6.19 -6.68 3.13
N ALA A 39 6.37 -7.28 1.96
CA ALA A 39 5.28 -7.94 1.25
C ALA A 39 4.77 -9.20 1.97
N ALA A 40 5.52 -9.72 2.94
CA ALA A 40 5.12 -10.87 3.75
C ALA A 40 3.96 -10.57 4.70
N GLU A 41 3.77 -9.29 5.08
CA GLU A 41 2.64 -8.85 5.89
C GLU A 41 1.30 -8.99 5.17
N LEU A 42 1.32 -9.04 3.83
CA LEU A 42 0.12 -9.26 3.00
C LEU A 42 -0.14 -10.74 2.69
N GLY A 43 0.53 -11.65 3.39
CA GLY A 43 0.30 -13.08 3.30
C GLY A 43 1.30 -13.86 2.43
N PRO A 44 1.04 -15.16 2.22
CA PRO A 44 1.98 -16.06 1.56
C PRO A 44 2.13 -15.75 0.06
N ILE A 45 3.30 -16.06 -0.50
CA ILE A 45 3.51 -16.09 -1.95
C ILE A 45 2.74 -17.30 -2.49
N ARG A 46 1.84 -17.09 -3.45
CA ARG A 46 1.17 -18.18 -4.15
C ARG A 46 1.95 -18.52 -5.43
N PRO A 47 2.16 -19.81 -5.76
CA PRO A 47 2.80 -20.21 -7.01
C PRO A 47 2.02 -19.70 -8.23
N LYS A 48 2.75 -19.25 -9.26
CA LYS A 48 2.21 -18.64 -10.49
C LYS A 48 1.39 -19.60 -11.36
N ASP A 49 1.46 -20.90 -11.10
CA ASP A 49 0.90 -21.96 -11.94
C ASP A 49 -0.55 -22.33 -11.60
N GLU A 50 -1.17 -21.69 -10.60
CA GLU A 50 -2.59 -21.88 -10.35
C GLU A 50 -3.41 -20.94 -11.26
N PRO A 51 -4.28 -21.49 -12.13
CA PRO A 51 -5.01 -20.69 -13.10
C PRO A 51 -5.99 -19.75 -12.41
N GLU A 52 -5.93 -18.46 -12.76
CA GLU A 52 -6.93 -17.47 -12.35
C GLU A 52 -8.25 -17.73 -13.08
N THR A 53 -9.34 -17.91 -12.34
CA THR A 53 -10.67 -18.09 -12.93
C THR A 53 -11.34 -16.72 -13.13
N PRO A 54 -11.97 -16.44 -14.29
CA PRO A 54 -12.65 -15.16 -14.49
C PRO A 54 -13.73 -14.91 -13.42
N GLY A 55 -13.58 -13.80 -12.68
CA GLY A 55 -14.50 -13.42 -11.60
C GLY A 55 -14.00 -13.75 -10.19
N GLU A 56 -12.84 -14.40 -10.05
CA GLU A 56 -12.17 -14.52 -8.75
C GLU A 56 -11.45 -13.22 -8.39
N LEU A 57 -11.59 -12.82 -7.12
CA LEU A 57 -10.78 -11.77 -6.51
C LEU A 57 -9.31 -12.14 -6.75
N LEU A 58 -8.49 -11.17 -7.14
CA LEU A 58 -7.03 -11.33 -7.23
C LEU A 58 -6.57 -12.11 -5.99
N HIS A 59 -5.89 -13.23 -6.15
CA HIS A 59 -5.50 -14.10 -5.05
C HIS A 59 -4.02 -13.88 -4.69
N GLY A 60 -3.60 -14.29 -3.49
CA GLY A 60 -2.22 -14.08 -3.01
C GLY A 60 -1.93 -12.63 -2.59
N ARG A 61 -0.64 -12.26 -2.53
CA ARG A 61 -0.21 -10.94 -2.03
C ARG A 61 -0.78 -9.75 -2.80
N GLU A 62 -0.93 -9.88 -4.11
CA GLU A 62 -1.54 -8.83 -4.93
C GLU A 62 -3.03 -8.69 -4.58
N GLY A 63 -3.75 -9.81 -4.46
CA GLY A 63 -5.08 -9.84 -3.90
C GLY A 63 -5.25 -9.10 -2.59
N SER A 64 -4.44 -9.49 -1.61
CA SER A 64 -4.43 -8.86 -0.30
C SER A 64 -4.04 -7.39 -0.35
N LEU A 65 -3.14 -6.97 -1.26
CA LEU A 65 -2.84 -5.57 -1.53
C LEU A 65 -4.08 -4.82 -2.03
N PHE A 66 -4.83 -5.39 -2.97
CA PHE A 66 -6.04 -4.79 -3.51
C PHE A 66 -7.13 -4.66 -2.45
N GLU A 67 -7.38 -5.70 -1.68
CA GLU A 67 -8.33 -5.69 -0.57
C GLU A 67 -7.95 -4.66 0.49
N LEU A 68 -6.67 -4.61 0.87
CA LEU A 68 -6.14 -3.63 1.79
C LEU A 68 -6.34 -2.20 1.28
N VAL A 69 -5.87 -1.88 0.06
CA VAL A 69 -5.92 -0.52 -0.48
C VAL A 69 -7.36 -0.06 -0.67
N THR A 70 -8.24 -0.94 -1.18
CA THR A 70 -9.65 -0.59 -1.38
C THR A 70 -10.44 -0.50 -0.08
N GLY A 71 -10.16 -1.36 0.92
CA GLY A 71 -10.78 -1.30 2.23
C GLY A 71 -10.33 -0.08 3.05
N ALA A 72 -9.03 0.25 2.97
CA ALA A 72 -8.43 1.34 3.74
C ALA A 72 -8.77 2.74 3.17
N GLN A 73 -9.10 2.84 1.87
CA GLN A 73 -9.36 4.11 1.16
C GLN A 73 -8.31 5.19 1.47
N PRO A 74 -7.00 4.92 1.23
CA PRO A 74 -5.96 5.85 1.61
C PRO A 74 -6.04 7.15 0.81
N ALA A 75 -5.71 8.26 1.47
CA ALA A 75 -5.53 9.54 0.81
C ALA A 75 -4.21 9.58 0.03
N LEU A 76 -3.23 8.75 0.39
CA LEU A 76 -1.94 8.61 -0.29
C LEU A 76 -1.36 7.21 -0.08
N LEU A 77 -0.78 6.65 -1.14
CA LEU A 77 0.15 5.52 -1.06
C LEU A 77 1.58 6.07 -1.14
N LEU A 78 2.43 5.69 -0.17
CA LEU A 78 3.83 6.13 -0.11
C LEU A 78 4.75 4.93 -0.26
N PHE A 79 5.68 4.96 -1.22
CA PHE A 79 6.63 3.87 -1.48
C PHE A 79 8.08 4.32 -1.30
N ASP A 80 8.84 3.56 -0.53
CA ASP A 80 10.30 3.59 -0.55
C ASP A 80 10.82 2.65 -1.65
N LEU A 81 11.48 3.22 -2.67
CA LEU A 81 12.03 2.48 -3.82
C LEU A 81 13.28 1.68 -3.45
N ASN A 82 13.91 1.98 -2.32
CA ASN A 82 15.04 1.21 -1.79
C ASN A 82 14.59 0.02 -0.93
N ASN A 83 13.30 -0.09 -0.60
CA ASN A 83 12.78 -1.22 0.16
C ASN A 83 12.61 -2.46 -0.75
N ALA A 84 13.65 -3.29 -0.81
CA ALA A 84 13.64 -4.53 -1.60
C ALA A 84 12.68 -5.62 -1.06
N ALA A 85 12.13 -5.47 0.15
CA ALA A 85 11.12 -6.39 0.68
C ALA A 85 9.71 -6.11 0.11
N ILE A 86 9.56 -5.02 -0.65
CA ILE A 86 8.33 -4.63 -1.34
C ILE A 86 8.59 -4.70 -2.87
N PRO A 87 7.82 -5.50 -3.63
CA PRO A 87 7.89 -5.53 -5.09
C PRO A 87 7.17 -4.32 -5.69
N TRP A 88 7.73 -3.13 -5.42
CA TRP A 88 7.07 -1.86 -5.71
C TRP A 88 6.82 -1.65 -7.21
N ARG A 89 7.66 -2.19 -8.10
CA ARG A 89 7.50 -2.03 -9.56
C ARG A 89 6.20 -2.70 -10.01
N GLU A 90 6.04 -3.95 -9.61
CA GLU A 90 4.90 -4.80 -9.92
C GLU A 90 3.63 -4.25 -9.27
N TRP A 91 3.71 -3.89 -7.98
CA TRP A 91 2.56 -3.39 -7.23
C TRP A 91 2.07 -2.04 -7.73
N ILE A 92 2.96 -1.09 -8.01
CA ILE A 92 2.54 0.21 -8.56
C ILE A 92 1.89 0.02 -9.93
N ALA A 93 2.46 -0.82 -10.79
CA ALA A 93 1.88 -1.12 -12.11
C ALA A 93 0.47 -1.75 -11.98
N ALA A 94 0.31 -2.74 -11.09
CA ALA A 94 -0.98 -3.39 -10.83
C ALA A 94 -2.02 -2.40 -10.26
N LEU A 95 -1.63 -1.60 -9.27
CA LEU A 95 -2.52 -0.60 -8.66
C LEU A 95 -2.96 0.49 -9.67
N LYS A 96 -2.12 0.83 -10.65
CA LYS A 96 -2.48 1.81 -11.68
C LYS A 96 -3.27 1.22 -12.85
N SER A 97 -3.15 -0.07 -13.13
CA SER A 97 -3.90 -0.72 -14.21
C SER A 97 -5.37 -1.01 -13.83
N ALA A 98 -5.66 -1.15 -12.54
CA ALA A 98 -6.99 -1.53 -12.06
C ALA A 98 -7.90 -0.34 -11.73
N ALA A 99 -9.17 -0.41 -12.16
CA ALA A 99 -10.14 0.67 -11.97
C ALA A 99 -10.42 1.03 -10.50
N ALA A 100 -10.39 0.04 -9.60
CA ALA A 100 -10.69 0.20 -8.18
C ALA A 100 -9.63 1.00 -7.42
N THR A 101 -8.37 0.95 -7.87
CA THR A 101 -7.21 1.50 -7.14
C THR A 101 -6.49 2.60 -7.91
N ARG A 102 -6.66 2.73 -9.23
CA ARG A 102 -5.97 3.73 -10.08
C ARG A 102 -6.09 5.18 -9.59
N ARG A 103 -7.21 5.49 -8.91
CA ARG A 103 -7.54 6.84 -8.40
C ARG A 103 -6.66 7.28 -7.24
N PHE A 104 -6.07 6.35 -6.48
CA PHE A 104 -5.27 6.70 -5.31
C PHE A 104 -3.94 7.30 -5.76
N PRO A 105 -3.53 8.46 -5.21
CA PRO A 105 -2.24 9.06 -5.55
C PRO A 105 -1.12 8.21 -4.96
N ILE A 106 0.00 8.16 -5.69
CA ILE A 106 1.21 7.40 -5.31
C ILE A 106 2.37 8.38 -5.29
N MET A 107 3.10 8.41 -4.18
CA MET A 107 4.37 9.12 -4.04
C MET A 107 5.48 8.11 -3.80
N CYS A 108 6.61 8.30 -4.48
CA CYS A 108 7.78 7.44 -4.34
C CYS A 108 8.99 8.28 -3.92
N PHE A 109 9.88 7.69 -3.12
CA PHE A 109 11.17 8.25 -2.76
C PHE A 109 12.21 7.14 -2.65
N GLY A 110 13.49 7.50 -2.55
CA GLY A 110 14.60 6.55 -2.47
C GLY A 110 15.51 6.59 -3.66
#